data_AF-X0SG36-F1
#
_entry.id   AF-X0SG36-F1
#
_cell.length_a   1.000
_cell.length_b   1.000
_cell.length_c   1.000
_cell.angle_alpha   90.00
_cell.angle_beta   90.00
_cell.angle_gamma   90.00
#
_symmetry.space_group_name_H-M   'P 1'
#
loop_
_entity.id
_entity.type
_entity.pdbx_description
1 polymer ?
#
loop_
_entity_poly.entity_id
_entity_poly.type
_entity_poly.pdbx_seq_one_letter_code
_entity_poly.pdbx_strand_id
1 'polypeptide(L)' 'MKVKVAAIQMEVGTSRDRNLEKALSLVDRAAEEGCQAACLPDYFLTDTPTQDQTVEDM' A
#
# COMPACT_ATOMS: atom_id res chain seq x y z
N MET A 1 7.95 -10.34 -24.16
CA MET A 1 8.52 -10.03 -22.83
C MET A 1 7.38 -10.13 -21.82
N LYS A 2 7.56 -10.81 -20.69
CA LYS A 2 6.50 -10.98 -19.65
C LYS A 2 6.89 -10.14 -18.44
N VAL A 3 5.98 -9.31 -17.95
CA VAL A 3 6.19 -8.45 -16.77
C VAL A 3 5.37 -9.02 -15.63
N LYS A 4 5.98 -9.16 -14.46
CA LYS A 4 5.33 -9.54 -13.21
C LYS A 4 5.22 -8.30 -12.33
N VAL A 5 4.02 -8.03 -11.82
CA VAL A 5 3.73 -6.85 -11.00
C VAL A 5 3.09 -7.31 -9.70
N ALA A 6 3.49 -6.72 -8.59
CA ALA A 6 2.86 -6.93 -7.29
C ALA A 6 1.84 -5.81 -7.01
N ALA A 7 0.58 -6.17 -6.81
CA ALA A 7 -0.42 -5.28 -6.21
C ALA A 7 -0.43 -5.56 -4.70
N ILE A 8 0.25 -4.72 -3.92
CA ILE A 8 0.46 -4.95 -2.50
C ILE A 8 -0.79 -4.50 -1.73
N GLN A 9 -1.33 -5.41 -0.92
CA GLN A 9 -2.32 -5.10 0.09
C GLN A 9 -1.65 -5.09 1.46
N MET A 10 -1.82 -4.00 2.20
CA MET A 10 -1.29 -3.84 3.55
C MET A 10 -2.27 -3.05 4.41
N GLU A 11 -2.31 -3.38 5.69
CA GLU A 11 -2.97 -2.54 6.70
C GLU A 11 -2.14 -1.27 6.93
N VAL A 12 -2.79 -0.13 6.75
CA VAL A 12 -2.24 1.21 7.00
C VAL A 12 -2.77 1.69 8.36
N GLY A 13 -1.87 2.18 9.21
CA GLY A 13 -2.25 2.79 10.49
C GLY A 13 -1.78 4.23 10.59
N THR A 14 -1.89 4.82 11.78
CA THR A 14 -1.54 6.22 12.03
C THR A 14 -0.03 6.48 12.16
N SER A 15 0.77 5.42 12.36
CA SER A 15 2.23 5.55 12.48
C SER A 15 2.89 5.45 11.11
N ARG A 16 3.33 6.60 10.60
CA ARG A 16 4.09 6.72 9.36
C ARG A 16 5.28 5.76 9.27
N ASP A 17 6.09 5.69 10.33
CA ASP A 17 7.31 4.88 10.31
C ASP A 17 6.99 3.38 10.25
N ARG A 18 5.97 2.92 11.00
CA ARG A 18 5.52 1.53 10.94
C ARG A 18 4.93 1.17 9.57
N ASN A 19 4.21 2.11 8.96
CA ASN A 19 3.70 1.91 7.61
C ASN A 19 4.84 1.77 6.59
N LEU A 20 5.85 2.63 6.69
CA LEU A 20 7.02 2.59 5.83
C LEU A 20 7.79 1.27 5.99
N GLU A 21 8.05 0.84 7.23
CA GLU A 21 8.69 -0.45 7.52
C GLU A 21 7.92 -1.63 6.89
N LYS A 22 6.59 -1.64 7.05
CA LYS A 22 5.73 -2.68 6.45
C LYS A 22 5.78 -2.63 4.93
N ALA A 23 5.68 -1.46 4.32
CA ALA A 23 5.74 -1.28 2.86
C ALA A 23 7.09 -1.76 2.29
N LEU A 24 8.20 -1.40 2.94
CA LEU A 24 9.55 -1.85 2.55
C LEU A 24 9.64 -3.39 2.56
N SER A 25 9.19 -4.03 3.64
CA SER A 25 9.23 -5.50 3.73
C SER A 25 8.42 -6.21 2.62
N LEU A 26 7.31 -5.62 2.18
CA LEU A 26 6.46 -6.17 1.13
C LEU A 26 7.04 -5.93 -0.27
N VAL A 27 7.70 -4.79 -0.48
CA VAL A 27 8.45 -4.49 -1.72
C VAL A 27 9.66 -5.42 -1.86
N ASP A 28 10.40 -5.66 -0.78
CA ASP A 28 11.53 -6.59 -0.78
C ASP A 28 11.07 -8.01 -1.15
N ARG A 29 9.97 -8.48 -0.55
CA ARG A 29 9.36 -9.76 -0.94
C ARG A 29 8.91 -9.78 -2.41
N ALA A 30 8.31 -8.69 -2.91
CA ALA A 30 7.92 -8.61 -4.32
C ALA A 30 9.13 -8.73 -5.26
N ALA A 31 10.27 -8.14 -4.87
CA ALA A 31 11.53 -8.25 -5.60
C ALA A 31 12.09 -9.68 -5.54
N GLU A 32 12.09 -10.35 -4.39
CA GLU A 32 12.46 -11.77 -4.23
C GLU A 32 11.61 -12.69 -5.11
N GLU A 33 10.34 -12.36 -5.29
CA GLU A 33 9.42 -13.07 -6.18
C GLU A 33 9.57 -12.72 -7.68
N GLY A 34 10.53 -11.86 -8.03
CA GLY A 34 10.86 -11.49 -9.41
C GLY A 34 9.90 -10.49 -10.05
N CYS A 35 9.18 -9.70 -9.25
CA CYS A 35 8.36 -8.61 -9.78
C CYS A 35 9.24 -7.45 -10.28
N GLN A 36 8.85 -6.84 -11.40
CA GLN A 36 9.52 -5.64 -11.95
C GLN A 36 8.88 -4.33 -11.47
N ALA A 37 7.68 -4.41 -10.90
CA ALA A 37 6.98 -3.26 -10.31
C ALA A 37 6.14 -3.72 -9.10
N ALA A 38 5.97 -2.81 -8.15
CA ALA A 38 5.11 -2.98 -7.00
C ALA A 38 4.23 -1.73 -6.83
N CYS A 39 2.93 -1.92 -6.64
CA CYS A 39 1.97 -0.87 -6.36
C CYS A 39 1.56 -0.95 -4.89
N LEU A 40 1.65 0.17 -4.19
CA LEU A 40 1.21 0.30 -2.79
C LEU A 40 -0.22 0.88 -2.73
N PRO A 41 -0.97 0.64 -1.65
CA PRO A 41 -2.27 1.28 -1.45
C PRO A 41 -2.17 2.81 -1.47
N ASP A 42 -3.28 3.47 -1.80
CA ASP A 42 -3.35 4.91 -1.66
C ASP A 42 -3.14 5.32 -0.19
N TYR A 43 -2.51 6.47 0.03
CA TYR A 43 -2.15 6.97 1.36
C TYR A 43 -1.38 5.98 2.26
N PHE A 44 -0.66 4.99 1.69
CA PHE A 44 0.03 3.95 2.48
C PHE A 44 0.94 4.49 3.59
N LEU A 45 1.42 5.73 3.46
CA LEU A 45 2.37 6.35 4.38
C LEU A 45 1.71 7.18 5.50
N THR A 46 0.51 7.73 5.26
CA THR A 46 -0.02 8.83 6.08
C THR A 46 -1.43 8.59 6.63
N ASP A 47 -1.94 7.37 6.52
CA ASP A 47 -3.34 7.02 6.78
C ASP A 47 -4.30 7.68 5.78
N THR A 48 -5.44 7.02 5.52
CA THR A 48 -6.44 7.54 4.59
C THR A 48 -7.34 8.51 5.36
N PRO A 49 -7.47 9.78 4.93
CA PRO A 49 -8.47 10.65 5.52
C PRO A 49 -9.86 10.10 5.18
N THR A 50 -10.49 9.42 6.14
CA THR A 50 -11.92 9.14 6.08
C THR A 50 -12.64 10.46 6.33
N GLN A 51 -13.01 11.18 5.28
CA GLN A 51 -14.19 12.02 5.42
C GLN A 51 -15.33 11.05 5.70
N ASP A 52 -16.03 11.23 6.82
CA ASP A 52 -17.30 10.56 7.06
C ASP A 52 -18.22 10.96 5.90
N GLN A 53 -18.30 10.14 4.86
CA GLN A 53 -19.34 10.30 3.86
C GLN A 53 -20.64 9.94 4.57
N THR A 54 -21.35 10.97 5.01
CA THR A 54 -22.71 10.76 5.48
C THR A 54 -23.52 10.27 4.31
N VAL A 55 -24.40 9.31 4.55
CA VAL A 55 -25.27 8.68 3.52
C VAL A 55 -26.17 9.71 2.81
N GLU A 56 -26.19 10.95 3.31
CA GLU A 56 -26.92 12.10 2.77
C GLU A 56 -26.23 12.74 1.55
N ASP A 57 -24.95 12.44 1.30
CA ASP A 57 -24.15 13.00 0.19
C ASP A 57 -24.13 12.12 -1.08
N MET A 58 -24.89 11.01 -1.12
CA MET A 58 -25.02 10.08 -2.26
C MET A 58 -26.39 10.17 -2.95
#